data_AF-A0A1I6PSG2-F1
#
_entry.id   AF-A0A1I6PSG2-F1
#
_cell.length_a   1.000
_cell.length_b   1.000
_cell.length_c   1.000
_cell.angle_alpha   90.00
_cell.angle_beta   90.00
_cell.angle_gamma   90.00
#
_symmetry.space_group_name_H-M   'P 1'
#
loop_
_entity.id
_entity.type
_entity.pdbx_description
1 polymer ?
#
loop_
_entity_poly.entity_id
_entity_poly.type
_entity_poly.pdbx_seq_one_letter_code
_entity_poly.pdbx_strand_id
1 'polypeptide(L)'
;MSAPGTYESRPETRYELPPLWSWQEFIDRAKKPVTIPNSSGRREDPAFAGAGWEETLRLARDGWSARLPEVEADVAALRTGSGRVRTTVLVPRWDVTGSEVDIGAYLAGEPECMIDAEPQQATTHGRVVSFLIPASYENFIPHQVIRNRGLALSALCSSIIMAGHSVEIWSGFGGRVADTRASAVARVISPAEPLDLGRLIFALAHPAMLRRLWHSIWDSTPEELARLIHSNRHCYPPFSSYRDDLPDGVEDPYILPALKPGDDQWNTLESSLARCREIFADLGLLVE
;
A
#
# COMPACT_ATOMS: atom_id res chain seq x y z
N MET A 1 -29.59 1.87 -2.52
CA MET A 1 -29.28 0.48 -2.11
C MET A 1 -28.79 -0.27 -3.34
N SER A 2 -27.47 -0.40 -3.48
CA SER A 2 -26.85 -1.30 -4.46
C SER A 2 -26.32 -2.49 -3.68
N ALA A 3 -26.62 -3.70 -4.12
CA ALA A 3 -26.22 -4.96 -3.49
C ALA A 3 -24.68 -5.07 -3.35
N PRO A 4 -24.16 -5.87 -2.39
CA PRO A 4 -22.74 -6.19 -2.34
C PRO A 4 -22.32 -6.81 -3.68
N GLY A 5 -21.29 -6.21 -4.27
CA GLY A 5 -21.05 -6.18 -5.71
C GLY A 5 -21.05 -7.54 -6.37
N THR A 6 -21.86 -7.66 -7.43
CA THR A 6 -21.45 -8.45 -8.60
C THR A 6 -20.10 -7.91 -9.02
N TYR A 7 -19.01 -8.59 -8.67
CA TYR A 7 -17.69 -8.26 -9.20
C TYR A 7 -17.82 -8.34 -10.71
N GLU A 8 -17.73 -7.20 -11.41
CA GLU A 8 -17.52 -7.21 -12.84
C GLU A 8 -16.35 -8.15 -13.11
N SER A 9 -16.53 -9.11 -14.02
CA SER A 9 -15.48 -10.06 -14.36
C SER A 9 -14.22 -9.29 -14.73
N ARG A 10 -13.09 -9.65 -14.11
CA ARG A 10 -11.78 -9.03 -14.39
C ARG A 10 -11.56 -8.99 -15.91
N PRO A 11 -11.37 -7.81 -16.52
CA PRO A 11 -11.09 -7.73 -17.95
C PRO A 11 -9.72 -8.32 -18.24
N GLU A 12 -9.50 -8.73 -19.49
CA GLU A 12 -8.22 -9.28 -19.93
C GLU A 12 -7.08 -8.31 -19.59
N THR A 13 -6.15 -8.78 -18.77
CA THR A 13 -4.98 -8.03 -18.32
C THR A 13 -3.76 -8.52 -19.10
N ARG A 14 -3.33 -7.74 -20.09
CA ARG A 14 -2.19 -8.10 -20.93
C ARG A 14 -0.85 -7.64 -20.37
N TYR A 15 -0.86 -6.57 -19.57
CA TYR A 15 0.36 -5.98 -19.00
C TYR A 15 0.32 -6.11 -17.49
N GLU A 16 0.76 -7.24 -16.99
CA GLU A 16 0.82 -7.52 -15.55
C GLU A 16 2.27 -7.55 -15.08
N LEU A 17 2.59 -6.73 -14.07
CA LEU A 17 3.89 -6.82 -13.41
C LEU A 17 3.81 -7.84 -12.28
N PRO A 18 4.88 -8.62 -12.04
CA PRO A 18 4.94 -9.52 -10.88
C PRO A 18 4.66 -8.76 -9.57
N PRO A 19 3.91 -9.36 -8.63
CA PRO A 19 3.67 -8.78 -7.32
C PRO A 19 4.97 -8.41 -6.61
N LEU A 20 4.98 -7.23 -6.00
CA LEU A 20 6.08 -6.75 -5.17
C LEU A 20 5.75 -7.08 -3.71
N TRP A 21 6.55 -7.93 -3.07
CA TRP A 21 6.19 -8.59 -1.82
C TRP A 21 6.54 -7.83 -0.55
N SER A 22 7.27 -6.72 -0.70
CA SER A 22 7.65 -5.85 0.41
C SER A 22 7.76 -4.39 -0.02
N TRP A 23 7.70 -3.51 0.98
CA TRP A 23 7.95 -2.08 0.80
C TRP A 23 9.32 -1.82 0.16
N GLN A 24 10.36 -2.52 0.63
CA GLN A 24 11.71 -2.35 0.11
C GLN A 24 11.80 -2.75 -1.37
N GLU A 25 11.19 -3.89 -1.75
CA GLU A 25 11.13 -4.30 -3.15
C GLU A 25 10.40 -3.28 -4.03
N PHE A 26 9.31 -2.70 -3.52
CA PHE A 26 8.57 -1.64 -4.18
C PHE A 26 9.42 -0.39 -4.42
N ILE A 27 10.13 0.07 -3.40
CA ILE A 27 11.01 1.24 -3.49
C ILE A 27 12.21 0.97 -4.42
N ASP A 28 12.83 -0.20 -4.33
CA ASP A 28 13.95 -0.57 -5.21
C ASP A 28 13.49 -0.71 -6.66
N ARG A 29 12.29 -1.25 -6.90
CA ARG A 29 11.68 -1.26 -8.22
C ARG A 29 11.45 0.16 -8.73
N ALA A 30 10.89 1.04 -7.91
CA ALA A 30 10.66 2.44 -8.27
C ALA A 30 11.97 3.18 -8.57
N LYS A 31 13.11 2.79 -7.98
CA LYS A 31 14.45 3.37 -8.18
C LYS A 31 15.21 2.82 -9.40
N LYS A 32 14.78 1.73 -10.03
CA LYS A 32 15.43 1.19 -11.25
C LYS A 32 15.53 2.25 -12.36
N PRO A 33 16.64 2.35 -13.12
CA PRO A 33 16.77 3.36 -14.17
C PRO A 33 15.56 3.35 -15.11
N VAL A 34 15.03 4.55 -15.39
CA VAL A 34 13.96 4.72 -16.37
C VAL A 34 14.47 4.32 -17.74
N THR A 35 13.62 3.69 -18.54
CA THR A 35 13.99 3.19 -19.88
C THR A 35 13.62 4.15 -21.00
N ILE A 36 12.87 5.22 -20.68
CA ILE A 36 12.45 6.26 -21.62
C ILE A 36 12.96 7.66 -21.21
N PRO A 37 13.42 8.49 -22.16
CA PRO A 37 14.02 9.79 -21.88
C PRO A 37 13.04 10.85 -21.36
N ASN A 38 11.75 10.71 -21.68
CA ASN A 38 10.65 11.61 -21.33
C ASN A 38 9.76 11.08 -20.18
N SER A 39 10.26 10.13 -19.38
CA SER A 39 9.57 9.62 -18.19
C SER A 39 9.10 10.74 -17.25
N SER A 40 7.89 10.60 -16.73
CA SER A 40 7.29 11.60 -15.83
C SER A 40 7.43 11.21 -14.36
N GLY A 41 7.52 9.92 -14.02
CA GLY A 41 7.52 9.44 -12.63
C GLY A 41 8.54 10.16 -11.73
N ARG A 42 9.72 10.51 -12.25
CA ARG A 42 10.75 11.24 -11.47
C ARG A 42 10.86 12.73 -11.78
N ARG A 43 10.25 13.20 -12.87
CA ARG A 43 10.47 14.55 -13.43
C ARG A 43 9.23 15.43 -13.45
N GLU A 44 8.09 14.88 -13.07
CA GLU A 44 6.82 15.60 -12.96
C GLU A 44 6.93 16.82 -12.03
N ASP A 45 6.05 17.80 -12.20
CA ASP A 45 5.97 18.96 -11.32
C ASP A 45 5.64 18.54 -9.87
N PRO A 46 6.45 18.91 -8.86
CA PRO A 46 6.11 18.69 -7.45
C PRO A 46 4.74 19.20 -7.03
N ALA A 47 4.23 20.30 -7.62
CA ALA A 47 2.90 20.82 -7.33
C ALA A 47 1.80 19.85 -7.81
N PHE A 48 2.03 19.13 -8.90
CA PHE A 48 1.13 18.07 -9.34
C PHE A 48 1.33 16.78 -8.55
N ALA A 49 2.59 16.34 -8.37
CA ALA A 49 2.91 15.06 -7.76
C ALA A 49 2.77 15.05 -6.21
N GLY A 50 2.66 16.21 -5.58
CA GLY A 50 2.64 16.40 -4.12
C GLY A 50 4.03 16.53 -3.50
N ALA A 51 5.07 16.00 -4.16
CA ALA A 51 6.46 16.12 -3.71
C ALA A 51 7.44 15.99 -4.89
N GLY A 52 8.67 16.49 -4.71
CA GLY A 52 9.81 16.16 -5.58
C GLY A 52 10.24 14.70 -5.44
N TRP A 53 11.12 14.21 -6.32
CA TRP A 53 11.55 12.81 -6.31
C TRP A 53 12.33 12.45 -5.03
N GLU A 54 13.32 13.26 -4.67
CA GLU A 54 14.16 13.09 -3.49
C GLU A 54 13.31 13.16 -2.22
N GLU A 55 12.36 14.09 -2.18
CA GLU A 55 11.39 14.22 -1.09
C GLU A 55 10.48 12.99 -0.98
N THR A 56 10.02 12.47 -2.12
CA THR A 56 9.20 11.25 -2.16
C THR A 56 9.97 10.07 -1.57
N LEU A 57 11.25 9.90 -1.93
CA LEU A 57 12.09 8.85 -1.38
C LEU A 57 12.34 9.04 0.12
N ARG A 58 12.50 10.30 0.57
CA ARG A 58 12.62 10.63 1.99
C ARG A 58 11.35 10.23 2.75
N LEU A 59 10.18 10.64 2.28
CA LEU A 59 8.89 10.27 2.88
C LEU A 59 8.65 8.76 2.87
N ALA A 60 9.09 8.07 1.81
CA ALA A 60 8.99 6.63 1.71
C ALA A 60 9.89 5.88 2.70
N ARG A 61 11.06 6.44 3.02
CA ARG A 61 12.03 5.84 3.94
C ARG A 61 11.76 6.20 5.40
N ASP A 62 11.52 7.48 5.66
CA ASP A 62 11.42 8.05 7.01
C ASP A 62 9.96 8.08 7.52
N GLY A 63 9.00 7.80 6.63
CA GLY A 63 7.58 7.92 6.89
C GLY A 63 7.08 9.36 6.77
N TRP A 64 5.77 9.52 6.58
CA TRP A 64 5.12 10.83 6.56
C TRP A 64 4.43 11.12 7.90
N SER A 65 4.94 12.12 8.64
CA SER A 65 4.53 12.48 10.00
C SER A 65 3.19 13.25 10.09
N ALA A 66 2.29 13.07 9.13
CA ALA A 66 0.98 13.69 9.21
C ALA A 66 0.18 13.13 10.41
N ARG A 67 -0.48 14.00 11.15
CA ARG A 67 -1.29 13.60 12.31
C ARG A 67 -2.52 12.84 11.83
N LEU A 68 -2.74 11.64 12.39
CA LEU A 68 -4.00 10.93 12.22
C LEU A 68 -5.11 11.60 13.03
N PRO A 69 -6.34 11.67 12.50
CA PRO A 69 -7.48 12.01 13.33
C PRO A 69 -7.67 10.97 14.43
N GLU A 70 -8.15 11.42 15.58
CA GLU A 70 -8.62 10.52 16.63
C GLU A 70 -9.92 9.86 16.16
N VAL A 71 -9.97 8.53 16.22
CA VAL A 71 -11.15 7.76 15.85
C VAL A 71 -11.48 6.82 17.00
N GLU A 72 -12.55 7.13 17.71
CA GLU A 72 -13.23 6.15 18.54
C GLU A 72 -13.92 5.15 17.61
N ALA A 73 -13.47 3.90 17.67
CA ALA A 73 -14.01 2.78 16.93
C ALA A 73 -14.00 1.56 17.86
N ASP A 74 -15.17 1.06 18.23
CA ASP A 74 -15.28 -0.19 18.99
C ASP A 74 -15.19 -1.38 18.02
N VAL A 75 -13.98 -1.89 17.85
CA VAL A 75 -13.68 -3.06 17.02
C VAL A 75 -13.99 -4.36 17.78
N ALA A 76 -15.04 -4.37 18.62
CA ALA A 76 -15.42 -5.53 19.43
C ALA A 76 -15.87 -6.74 18.60
N ALA A 77 -16.39 -6.52 17.39
CA ALA A 77 -16.78 -7.60 16.48
C ALA A 77 -15.59 -8.51 16.12
N LEU A 78 -14.38 -7.95 16.02
CA LEU A 78 -13.18 -8.73 15.74
C LEU A 78 -12.66 -9.54 16.96
N ARG A 79 -13.05 -9.16 18.19
CA ARG A 79 -12.65 -9.86 19.43
C ARG A 79 -13.31 -11.22 19.62
N THR A 80 -14.50 -11.45 19.04
CA THR A 80 -15.22 -12.74 19.18
C THR A 80 -14.68 -13.85 18.29
N GLY A 81 -13.75 -13.52 17.38
CA GLY A 81 -13.17 -14.43 16.40
C GLY A 81 -11.65 -14.63 16.52
N SER A 82 -11.03 -14.16 17.60
CA SER A 82 -9.58 -14.10 17.79
C SER A 82 -8.97 -15.46 18.14
N GLY A 83 -8.48 -16.17 17.12
CA GLY A 83 -7.44 -17.19 17.29
C GLY A 83 -6.04 -16.56 17.36
N ARG A 84 -5.05 -17.33 17.82
CA ARG A 84 -3.63 -16.97 17.64
C ARG A 84 -3.28 -17.23 16.18
N VAL A 85 -2.95 -16.21 15.41
CA VAL A 85 -2.36 -16.42 14.08
C VAL A 85 -0.88 -16.66 14.29
N ARG A 86 -0.43 -17.87 13.95
CA ARG A 86 0.99 -18.19 13.88
C ARG A 86 1.50 -17.67 12.54
N THR A 87 2.32 -16.63 12.60
CA THR A 87 3.06 -16.15 11.44
C THR A 87 4.54 -16.41 11.66
N THR A 88 5.23 -16.81 10.60
CA THR A 88 6.68 -16.92 10.63
C THR A 88 7.25 -15.52 10.42
N VAL A 89 7.91 -14.97 11.44
CA VAL A 89 8.69 -13.74 11.35
C VAL A 89 10.16 -14.09 11.26
N LEU A 90 10.93 -13.30 10.53
CA LEU A 90 12.39 -13.37 10.58
C LEU A 90 12.86 -12.48 11.72
N VAL A 91 13.45 -13.08 12.75
CA VAL A 91 13.99 -12.34 13.90
C VAL A 91 15.50 -12.33 13.79
N PRO A 92 16.15 -11.16 13.91
CA PRO A 92 17.60 -11.09 13.92
C PRO A 92 18.14 -11.82 15.16
N ARG A 93 19.05 -12.76 14.94
CA ARG A 93 19.82 -13.44 15.98
C ARG A 93 21.29 -13.07 15.82
N TRP A 94 21.89 -12.56 16.90
CA TRP A 94 23.31 -12.28 16.97
C TRP A 94 24.09 -13.56 17.28
N ASP A 95 25.20 -13.76 16.60
CA ASP A 95 26.12 -14.88 16.74
C ASP A 95 27.52 -14.48 16.25
N VAL A 96 28.49 -15.39 16.37
CA VAL A 96 29.85 -15.22 15.85
C VAL A 96 29.95 -15.42 14.32
N THR A 97 28.91 -15.99 13.71
CA THR A 97 28.77 -16.19 12.26
C THR A 97 27.38 -15.77 11.80
N GLY A 98 27.27 -15.20 10.59
CA GLY A 98 25.97 -14.79 10.06
C GLY A 98 26.07 -14.16 8.68
N SER A 99 24.92 -13.84 8.10
CA SER A 99 24.74 -13.26 6.77
C SER A 99 24.95 -11.75 6.73
N GLU A 100 24.73 -11.06 7.86
CA GLU A 100 24.95 -9.62 8.02
C GLU A 100 25.86 -9.35 9.24
N VAL A 101 26.45 -8.15 9.31
CA VAL A 101 27.31 -7.73 10.43
C VAL A 101 26.75 -6.48 11.10
N ASP A 102 26.59 -6.54 12.42
CA ASP A 102 26.37 -5.36 13.26
C ASP A 102 27.70 -4.64 13.42
N ILE A 103 27.87 -3.57 12.63
CA ILE A 103 29.11 -2.77 12.61
C ILE A 103 29.41 -2.19 14.01
N GLY A 104 28.38 -1.84 14.79
CA GLY A 104 28.56 -1.27 16.13
C GLY A 104 29.14 -2.30 17.10
N ALA A 105 28.54 -3.49 17.13
CA ALA A 105 29.02 -4.61 17.96
C ALA A 105 30.44 -5.04 17.56
N TYR A 106 30.72 -5.13 16.25
CA TYR A 106 32.04 -5.48 15.74
C TYR A 106 33.11 -4.49 16.21
N LEU A 107 32.84 -3.18 16.09
CA LEU A 107 33.79 -2.14 16.51
C LEU A 107 33.98 -2.08 18.03
N ALA A 108 32.98 -2.50 18.80
CA ALA A 108 33.07 -2.64 20.25
C ALA A 108 33.87 -3.89 20.69
N GLY A 109 34.21 -4.78 19.75
CA GLY A 109 34.92 -6.02 20.03
C GLY A 109 34.02 -7.14 20.55
N GLU A 110 32.70 -7.02 20.37
CA GLU A 110 31.74 -8.05 20.77
C GLU A 110 31.85 -9.24 19.81
N PRO A 111 32.12 -10.47 20.30
CA PRO A 111 32.23 -11.65 19.45
C PRO A 111 30.94 -11.94 18.67
N GLU A 112 29.79 -11.69 19.28
CA GLU A 112 28.44 -11.91 18.73
C GLU A 112 28.00 -10.72 17.86
N CYS A 113 28.79 -10.38 16.86
CA CYS A 113 28.57 -9.22 15.98
C CYS A 113 27.95 -9.58 14.63
N MET A 114 27.76 -10.86 14.32
CA MET A 114 27.14 -11.31 13.08
C MET A 114 25.65 -11.55 13.31
N ILE A 115 24.81 -11.17 12.35
CA ILE A 115 23.35 -11.31 12.42
C ILE A 115 22.90 -12.34 11.39
N ASP A 116 22.07 -13.29 11.80
CA ASP A 116 21.26 -14.12 10.92
C ASP A 116 19.77 -13.88 11.14
N ALA A 117 19.00 -14.03 10.07
CA ALA A 117 17.55 -13.94 10.10
C ALA A 117 16.95 -15.32 10.33
N GLU A 118 16.61 -15.64 11.57
CA GLU A 118 15.99 -16.93 11.90
C GLU A 118 14.46 -16.88 11.81
N PRO A 119 13.82 -17.83 11.11
CA PRO A 119 12.37 -17.94 11.11
C PRO A 119 11.88 -18.33 12.51
N GLN A 120 11.28 -17.39 13.22
CA GLN A 120 10.58 -17.64 14.47
C GLN A 120 9.08 -17.61 14.26
N GLN A 121 8.37 -18.51 14.95
CA GLN A 121 6.92 -18.48 15.02
C GLN A 121 6.49 -17.35 15.95
N ALA A 122 6.16 -16.18 15.39
CA ALA A 122 5.44 -15.17 16.14
C ALA A 122 3.96 -15.54 16.17
N THR A 123 3.39 -15.52 17.36
CA THR A 123 1.94 -15.51 17.51
C THR A 123 1.49 -14.07 17.55
N THR A 124 0.95 -13.58 16.45
CA THR A 124 0.22 -12.32 16.49
C THR A 124 -1.17 -12.61 17.04
N HIS A 125 -1.60 -11.79 18.00
CA HIS A 125 -2.96 -11.88 18.50
C HIS A 125 -3.91 -11.35 17.41
N GLY A 126 -5.08 -11.99 17.27
CA GLY A 126 -6.13 -11.58 16.34
C GLY A 126 -5.94 -12.05 14.89
N ARG A 127 -6.97 -11.80 14.07
CA ARG A 127 -7.00 -12.06 12.62
C ARG A 127 -6.15 -11.03 11.84
N VAL A 128 -5.73 -11.41 10.63
CA VAL A 128 -5.17 -10.48 9.63
C VAL A 128 -6.31 -9.91 8.80
N VAL A 129 -6.43 -8.59 8.75
CA VAL A 129 -7.39 -7.88 7.88
C VAL A 129 -6.63 -7.36 6.66
N SER A 130 -6.85 -7.99 5.50
CA SER A 130 -6.16 -7.63 4.26
C SER A 130 -6.97 -6.62 3.44
N PHE A 131 -6.29 -5.59 2.95
CA PHE A 131 -6.88 -4.54 2.12
C PHE A 131 -6.12 -4.43 0.79
N LEU A 132 -6.84 -4.34 -0.33
CA LEU A 132 -6.31 -3.90 -1.61
C LEU A 132 -6.82 -2.49 -1.89
N ILE A 133 -5.89 -1.54 -1.87
CA ILE A 133 -6.19 -0.12 -2.02
C ILE A 133 -5.68 0.33 -3.39
N PRO A 134 -6.59 0.72 -4.32
CA PRO A 134 -6.17 1.26 -5.59
C PRO A 134 -5.39 2.57 -5.40
N ALA A 135 -4.18 2.58 -5.91
CA ALA A 135 -3.36 3.75 -6.17
C ALA A 135 -3.47 4.14 -7.66
N SER A 136 -4.68 4.12 -8.22
CA SER A 136 -4.98 4.60 -9.57
C SER A 136 -6.20 5.50 -9.51
N TYR A 137 -6.09 6.70 -10.06
CA TYR A 137 -7.15 7.71 -10.07
C TYR A 137 -6.85 8.77 -11.13
N GLU A 138 -7.87 9.55 -11.50
CA GLU A 138 -7.75 10.56 -12.55
C GLU A 138 -6.78 11.67 -12.14
N ASN A 139 -6.04 12.21 -13.11
CA ASN A 139 -4.96 13.17 -12.84
C ASN A 139 -5.43 14.45 -12.15
N PHE A 140 -6.68 14.85 -12.36
CA PHE A 140 -7.26 16.06 -11.77
C PHE A 140 -7.88 15.83 -10.38
N ILE A 141 -7.82 14.62 -9.82
CA ILE A 141 -8.25 14.41 -8.42
C ILE A 141 -7.38 15.29 -7.49
N PRO A 142 -7.99 16.18 -6.67
CA PRO A 142 -7.25 17.09 -5.81
C PRO A 142 -6.43 16.35 -4.75
N HIS A 143 -5.29 16.93 -4.35
CA HIS A 143 -4.45 16.38 -3.26
C HIS A 143 -5.23 16.20 -1.97
N GLN A 144 -6.13 17.13 -1.66
CA GLN A 144 -6.95 17.10 -0.45
C GLN A 144 -7.84 15.85 -0.40
N VAL A 145 -8.42 15.44 -1.53
CA VAL A 145 -9.29 14.25 -1.64
C VAL A 145 -8.48 12.98 -1.37
N ILE A 146 -7.29 12.86 -1.98
CA ILE A 146 -6.37 11.74 -1.77
C ILE A 146 -5.97 11.68 -0.29
N ARG A 147 -5.60 12.82 0.28
CA ARG A 147 -5.17 12.95 1.67
C ARG A 147 -6.28 12.59 2.65
N ASN A 148 -7.49 13.10 2.47
CA ASN A 148 -8.61 12.82 3.37
C ASN A 148 -8.98 11.34 3.38
N ARG A 149 -9.11 10.72 2.20
CA ARG A 149 -9.37 9.28 2.08
C ARG A 149 -8.26 8.48 2.76
N GLY A 150 -7.01 8.79 2.45
CA GLY A 150 -5.87 8.07 3.02
C GLY A 150 -5.77 8.20 4.54
N LEU A 151 -5.90 9.41 5.09
CA LEU A 151 -5.86 9.64 6.54
C LEU A 151 -7.01 8.94 7.28
N ALA A 152 -8.22 8.94 6.71
CA ALA A 152 -9.36 8.23 7.29
C ALA A 152 -9.12 6.70 7.31
N LEU A 153 -8.59 6.14 6.23
CA LEU A 153 -8.24 4.72 6.15
C LEU A 153 -7.09 4.36 7.11
N SER A 154 -6.04 5.19 7.17
CA SER A 154 -4.92 4.98 8.09
C SER A 154 -5.37 5.01 9.55
N ALA A 155 -6.30 5.92 9.91
CA ALA A 155 -6.85 6.00 11.25
C ALA A 155 -7.62 4.72 11.64
N LEU A 156 -8.45 4.19 10.74
CA LEU A 156 -9.14 2.93 11.01
C LEU A 156 -8.22 1.72 11.04
N CYS A 157 -7.20 1.66 10.19
CA CYS A 157 -6.17 0.62 10.27
C CYS A 157 -5.47 0.66 11.63
N SER A 158 -5.17 1.86 12.15
CA SER A 158 -4.63 2.03 13.50
C SER A 158 -5.59 1.51 14.57
N SER A 159 -6.91 1.76 14.45
CA SER A 159 -7.91 1.22 15.38
C SER A 159 -7.98 -0.32 15.35
N ILE A 160 -7.90 -0.95 14.17
CA ILE A 160 -7.83 -2.43 14.05
C ILE A 160 -6.62 -2.96 14.83
N ILE A 161 -5.47 -2.32 14.68
CA ILE A 161 -4.22 -2.74 15.34
C ILE A 161 -4.30 -2.55 16.85
N MET A 162 -4.82 -1.40 17.31
CA MET A 162 -5.06 -1.14 18.73
C MET A 162 -6.06 -2.13 19.36
N ALA A 163 -6.98 -2.69 18.56
CA ALA A 163 -7.89 -3.73 19.00
C ALA A 163 -7.23 -5.13 19.08
N GLY A 164 -5.96 -5.26 18.70
CA GLY A 164 -5.19 -6.50 18.79
C GLY A 164 -5.28 -7.38 17.55
N HIS A 165 -5.38 -6.77 16.37
CA HIS A 165 -5.40 -7.45 15.07
C HIS A 165 -4.23 -6.98 14.19
N SER A 166 -3.89 -7.76 13.16
CA SER A 166 -2.93 -7.32 12.13
C SER A 166 -3.66 -6.75 10.93
N VAL A 167 -3.03 -5.81 10.23
CA VAL A 167 -3.46 -5.37 8.90
C VAL A 167 -2.42 -5.78 7.87
N GLU A 168 -2.88 -6.20 6.71
CA GLU A 168 -2.05 -6.34 5.53
C GLU A 168 -2.55 -5.35 4.47
N ILE A 169 -1.66 -4.53 3.92
CA ILE A 169 -2.04 -3.52 2.94
C ILE A 169 -1.31 -3.77 1.63
N TRP A 170 -2.10 -3.96 0.57
CA TRP A 170 -1.66 -4.01 -0.81
C TRP A 170 -2.06 -2.71 -1.52
N SER A 171 -1.09 -2.06 -2.14
CA SER A 171 -1.32 -0.98 -3.09
C SER A 171 -1.49 -1.57 -4.49
N GLY A 172 -2.61 -1.26 -5.16
CA GLY A 172 -2.89 -1.74 -6.50
C GLY A 172 -2.81 -0.63 -7.54
N PHE A 173 -2.06 -0.84 -8.61
CA PHE A 173 -2.15 -0.05 -9.83
C PHE A 173 -2.99 -0.83 -10.84
N GLY A 174 -4.01 -0.20 -11.42
CA GLY A 174 -4.87 -0.86 -12.38
C GLY A 174 -5.64 0.12 -13.25
N GLY A 175 -5.53 -0.02 -14.56
CA GLY A 175 -6.22 0.83 -15.52
C GLY A 175 -6.06 0.36 -16.96
N ARG A 176 -6.77 1.03 -17.87
CA ARG A 176 -6.72 0.70 -19.30
C ARG A 176 -5.49 1.32 -19.96
N VAL A 177 -4.90 0.61 -20.93
CA VAL A 177 -3.76 1.01 -21.76
C VAL A 177 -4.04 0.47 -23.16
N ALA A 178 -4.24 1.34 -24.16
CA ALA A 178 -4.87 0.95 -25.43
C ALA A 178 -6.14 0.09 -25.16
N ASP A 179 -6.38 -1.00 -25.87
CA ASP A 179 -7.61 -1.80 -25.70
C ASP A 179 -7.52 -2.89 -24.61
N THR A 180 -6.51 -2.84 -23.74
CA THR A 180 -6.29 -3.86 -22.70
C THR A 180 -6.01 -3.24 -21.33
N ARG A 181 -5.93 -4.05 -20.29
CA ARG A 181 -5.64 -3.64 -18.92
C ARG A 181 -4.17 -3.84 -18.57
N ALA A 182 -3.62 -2.86 -17.85
CA ALA A 182 -2.37 -2.97 -17.14
C ALA A 182 -2.62 -3.07 -15.63
N SER A 183 -1.86 -3.93 -14.94
CA SER A 183 -2.00 -4.18 -13.51
C SER A 183 -0.64 -4.38 -12.84
N ALA A 184 -0.54 -3.92 -11.60
CA ALA A 184 0.57 -4.24 -10.72
C ALA A 184 0.12 -4.10 -9.28
N VAL A 185 0.65 -4.92 -8.38
CA VAL A 185 0.37 -4.84 -6.94
C VAL A 185 1.65 -4.84 -6.13
N ALA A 186 1.63 -4.14 -5.01
CA ALA A 186 2.73 -4.09 -4.06
C ALA A 186 2.22 -4.19 -2.63
N ARG A 187 2.79 -5.10 -1.84
CA ARG A 187 2.53 -5.16 -0.41
C ARG A 187 3.32 -4.05 0.28
N VAL A 188 2.59 -3.05 0.78
CA VAL A 188 3.17 -1.85 1.40
C VAL A 188 3.21 -1.93 2.92
N ILE A 189 2.32 -2.75 3.52
CA ILE A 189 2.36 -3.10 4.94
C ILE A 189 2.15 -4.61 5.05
N SER A 190 3.10 -5.28 5.71
CA SER A 190 3.03 -6.72 6.02
C SER A 190 2.38 -6.95 7.38
N PRO A 191 1.58 -8.02 7.57
CA PRO A 191 1.05 -8.37 8.88
C PRO A 191 2.14 -8.88 9.85
N ALA A 192 3.33 -9.19 9.34
CA ALA A 192 4.46 -9.75 10.06
C ALA A 192 5.51 -8.69 10.46
N GLU A 193 5.35 -7.42 10.05
CA GLU A 193 6.26 -6.33 10.44
C GLU A 193 5.61 -5.41 11.48
N PRO A 194 6.40 -4.75 12.37
CA PRO A 194 5.88 -3.69 13.22
C PRO A 194 5.24 -2.58 12.38
N LEU A 195 4.10 -2.05 12.84
CA LEU A 195 3.41 -0.99 12.11
C LEU A 195 4.28 0.27 12.03
N ASP A 196 4.67 0.61 10.81
CA ASP A 196 5.22 1.92 10.47
C ASP A 196 4.07 2.85 10.06
N LEU A 197 3.60 3.66 11.01
CA LEU A 197 2.48 4.56 10.80
C LEU A 197 2.79 5.62 9.73
N GLY A 198 4.03 6.11 9.68
CA GLY A 198 4.45 7.10 8.70
C GLY A 198 4.44 6.53 7.29
N ARG A 199 4.87 5.28 7.11
CA ARG A 199 4.77 4.55 5.85
C ARG A 199 3.32 4.28 5.45
N LEU A 200 2.49 3.84 6.39
CA LEU A 200 1.07 3.62 6.14
C LEU A 200 0.41 4.91 5.62
N ILE A 201 0.63 6.03 6.31
CA ILE A 201 0.05 7.32 5.92
C ILE A 201 0.59 7.78 4.56
N PHE A 202 1.90 7.65 4.32
CA PHE A 202 2.48 7.98 3.04
C PHE A 202 1.86 7.16 1.89
N ALA A 203 1.77 5.84 2.06
CA ALA A 203 1.24 4.93 1.04
C ALA A 203 -0.25 5.20 0.74
N LEU A 204 -1.05 5.62 1.72
CA LEU A 204 -2.49 5.78 1.54
C LEU A 204 -2.93 7.22 1.23
N ALA A 205 -2.22 8.21 1.75
CA ALA A 205 -2.67 9.59 1.78
C ALA A 205 -1.82 10.56 0.94
N HIS A 206 -0.66 10.14 0.45
CA HIS A 206 0.23 11.04 -0.30
C HIS A 206 0.10 10.85 -1.82
N PRO A 207 -0.15 11.91 -2.62
CA PRO A 207 -0.27 11.82 -4.08
C PRO A 207 0.97 11.21 -4.77
N ALA A 208 2.15 11.41 -4.18
CA ALA A 208 3.41 10.88 -4.71
C ALA A 208 3.47 9.34 -4.75
N MET A 209 2.66 8.63 -3.95
CA MET A 209 2.58 7.17 -4.02
C MET A 209 2.23 6.70 -5.45
N LEU A 210 1.19 7.28 -6.05
CA LEU A 210 0.86 7.03 -7.46
C LEU A 210 1.77 7.81 -8.39
N ARG A 211 1.75 9.14 -8.24
CA ARG A 211 2.26 10.08 -9.26
C ARG A 211 3.79 10.05 -9.41
N ARG A 212 4.50 9.47 -8.42
CA ARG A 212 5.95 9.28 -8.45
C ARG A 212 6.32 7.81 -8.45
N LEU A 213 5.96 7.07 -7.40
CA LEU A 213 6.51 5.73 -7.19
C LEU A 213 5.94 4.75 -8.22
N TRP A 214 4.62 4.60 -8.31
CA TRP A 214 4.01 3.74 -9.34
C TRP A 214 4.36 4.17 -10.76
N HIS A 215 4.30 5.48 -11.06
CA HIS A 215 4.70 5.97 -12.37
C HIS A 215 6.17 5.63 -12.70
N SER A 216 7.09 5.80 -11.75
CA SER A 216 8.51 5.47 -11.94
C SER A 216 8.74 3.97 -12.14
N ILE A 217 7.93 3.10 -11.51
CA ILE A 217 7.96 1.66 -11.76
C ILE A 217 7.62 1.38 -13.23
N TRP A 218 6.52 1.94 -13.73
CA TRP A 218 6.12 1.75 -15.13
C TRP A 218 7.11 2.36 -16.12
N ASP A 219 7.64 3.54 -15.83
CA ASP A 219 8.69 4.20 -16.64
C ASP A 219 10.02 3.41 -16.67
N SER A 220 10.21 2.43 -15.77
CA SER A 220 11.39 1.56 -15.69
C SER A 220 11.19 0.16 -16.31
N THR A 221 9.99 -0.13 -16.82
CA THR A 221 9.70 -1.39 -17.55
C THR A 221 10.45 -1.43 -18.89
N PRO A 222 10.53 -2.58 -19.61
CA PRO A 222 11.15 -2.63 -20.93
C PRO A 222 10.65 -1.50 -21.84
N GLU A 223 11.55 -0.91 -22.62
CA GLU A 223 11.34 0.38 -23.29
C GLU A 223 10.04 0.45 -24.12
N GLU A 224 9.69 -0.63 -24.83
CA GLU A 224 8.45 -0.71 -25.60
C GLU A 224 7.20 -0.55 -24.70
N LEU A 225 7.17 -1.26 -23.57
CA LEU A 225 6.08 -1.18 -22.61
C LEU A 225 6.06 0.19 -21.92
N ALA A 226 7.22 0.70 -21.48
CA ALA A 226 7.30 2.01 -20.85
C ALA A 226 6.79 3.12 -21.79
N ARG A 227 7.15 3.10 -23.08
CA ARG A 227 6.62 4.05 -24.07
C ARG A 227 5.10 3.90 -24.26
N LEU A 228 4.58 2.68 -24.31
CA LEU A 228 3.15 2.42 -24.44
C LEU A 228 2.37 2.97 -23.24
N ILE A 229 2.82 2.63 -22.03
CA ILE A 229 2.23 3.10 -20.77
C ILE A 229 2.28 4.63 -20.69
N HIS A 230 3.45 5.21 -20.95
CA HIS A 230 3.66 6.66 -20.89
C HIS A 230 2.81 7.43 -21.91
N SER A 231 2.73 6.96 -23.17
CA SER A 231 1.89 7.57 -24.20
C SER A 231 0.39 7.49 -23.89
N ASN A 232 -0.02 6.51 -23.07
CA ASN A 232 -1.37 6.38 -22.51
C ASN A 232 -1.52 7.09 -21.15
N ARG A 233 -0.59 8.01 -20.80
CA ARG A 233 -0.59 8.77 -19.54
C ARG A 233 -0.62 7.88 -18.30
N HIS A 234 0.17 6.81 -18.32
CA HIS A 234 0.27 5.75 -17.31
C HIS A 234 -0.91 4.79 -17.26
N CYS A 235 -2.13 5.27 -17.42
CA CYS A 235 -3.33 4.49 -17.76
C CYS A 235 -4.54 5.44 -17.81
N TYR A 236 -5.70 4.91 -18.17
CA TYR A 236 -6.95 5.66 -18.17
C TYR A 236 -8.11 4.81 -17.65
N PRO A 237 -9.26 5.44 -17.30
CA PRO A 237 -10.39 4.72 -16.73
C PRO A 237 -10.92 3.59 -17.63
N PRO A 238 -11.57 2.56 -17.06
CA PRO A 238 -11.88 2.43 -15.63
C PRO A 238 -10.68 2.00 -14.77
N PHE A 239 -10.44 2.73 -13.68
CA PHE A 239 -9.47 2.32 -12.66
C PHE A 239 -10.13 1.29 -11.75
N SER A 240 -9.59 0.08 -11.75
CA SER A 240 -10.17 -1.06 -11.07
C SER A 240 -9.09 -2.01 -10.59
N SER A 241 -9.33 -2.55 -9.40
CA SER A 241 -8.54 -3.62 -8.80
C SER A 241 -9.46 -4.78 -8.53
N TYR A 242 -8.95 -5.99 -8.71
CA TYR A 242 -9.69 -7.24 -8.60
C TYR A 242 -8.97 -8.15 -7.63
N ARG A 243 -9.70 -9.14 -7.08
CA ARG A 243 -9.10 -10.15 -6.20
C ARG A 243 -7.95 -10.87 -6.92
N ASP A 244 -8.17 -11.22 -8.19
CA ASP A 244 -7.19 -11.95 -9.00
C ASP A 244 -5.98 -11.12 -9.43
N ASP A 245 -5.89 -9.83 -9.04
CA ASP A 245 -4.63 -9.07 -9.16
C ASP A 245 -3.66 -9.36 -8.01
N LEU A 246 -4.17 -9.91 -6.89
CA LEU A 246 -3.35 -10.29 -5.76
C LEU A 246 -2.75 -11.68 -5.96
N PRO A 247 -1.56 -11.94 -5.39
CA PRO A 247 -0.99 -13.27 -5.43
C PRO A 247 -1.81 -14.26 -4.61
N ASP A 248 -1.62 -15.55 -4.91
CA ASP A 248 -2.19 -16.66 -4.15
C ASP A 248 -1.85 -16.56 -2.66
N GLY A 249 -2.80 -16.94 -1.81
CA GLY A 249 -2.65 -16.93 -0.35
C GLY A 249 -3.12 -15.64 0.34
N VAL A 250 -3.48 -14.59 -0.42
CA VAL A 250 -4.21 -13.44 0.15
C VAL A 250 -5.70 -13.78 0.21
N GLU A 251 -6.15 -14.25 1.36
CA GLU A 251 -7.54 -14.67 1.58
C GLU A 251 -8.45 -13.47 1.87
N ASP A 252 -9.60 -13.43 1.19
CA ASP A 252 -10.68 -12.46 1.38
C ASP A 252 -10.28 -10.99 1.57
N PRO A 253 -9.45 -10.41 0.67
CA PRO A 253 -9.04 -9.02 0.77
C PRO A 253 -10.24 -8.10 0.55
N TYR A 254 -10.35 -7.06 1.37
CA TYR A 254 -11.27 -5.98 1.09
C TYR A 254 -10.68 -5.07 0.00
N ILE A 255 -11.37 -4.98 -1.14
CA ILE A 255 -10.93 -4.18 -2.28
C ILE A 255 -11.66 -2.85 -2.25
N LEU A 256 -10.93 -1.76 -2.03
CA LEU A 256 -11.51 -0.44 -2.03
C LEU A 256 -11.81 0.01 -3.47
N PRO A 257 -12.84 0.84 -3.68
CA PRO A 257 -13.02 1.52 -4.96
C PRO A 257 -11.88 2.52 -5.19
N ALA A 258 -11.49 2.68 -6.45
CA ALA A 258 -10.62 3.76 -6.91
C ALA A 258 -11.33 5.12 -6.70
N LEU A 259 -10.54 6.18 -6.48
CA LEU A 259 -11.08 7.54 -6.40
C LEU A 259 -11.64 7.95 -7.76
N LYS A 260 -12.89 8.42 -7.77
CA LYS A 260 -13.59 8.91 -8.96
C LYS A 260 -13.92 10.41 -8.83
N PRO A 261 -14.02 11.13 -9.95
CA PRO A 261 -14.60 12.47 -9.96
C PRO A 261 -16.00 12.45 -9.35
N GLY A 262 -16.29 13.40 -8.46
CA GLY A 262 -17.60 13.51 -7.80
C GLY A 262 -17.80 12.60 -6.59
N ASP A 263 -16.75 11.90 -6.12
CA ASP A 263 -16.79 11.19 -4.84
C ASP A 263 -16.77 12.19 -3.65
N ASP A 264 -17.91 12.83 -3.39
CA ASP A 264 -18.03 13.89 -2.39
C ASP A 264 -17.73 13.42 -0.96
N GLN A 265 -17.87 12.11 -0.70
CA GLN A 265 -17.52 11.48 0.57
C GLN A 265 -16.05 11.71 0.96
N TRP A 266 -15.15 11.97 0.00
CA TRP A 266 -13.72 12.19 0.26
C TRP A 266 -13.31 13.68 0.33
N ASN A 267 -14.25 14.61 0.13
CA ASN A 267 -13.94 16.04 0.06
C ASN A 267 -13.48 16.63 1.40
N THR A 268 -13.96 16.07 2.52
CA THR A 268 -13.54 16.47 3.87
C THR A 268 -13.02 15.26 4.66
N LEU A 269 -12.20 15.51 5.68
CA LEU A 269 -11.73 14.44 6.56
C LEU A 269 -12.89 13.81 7.35
N GLU A 270 -13.86 14.62 7.78
CA GLU A 270 -15.05 14.16 8.50
C GLU A 270 -15.92 13.22 7.64
N SER A 271 -16.27 13.63 6.42
CA SER A 271 -17.03 12.79 5.49
C SER A 271 -16.26 11.52 5.13
N SER A 272 -14.93 11.61 5.02
CA SER A 272 -14.07 10.45 4.74
C SER A 272 -14.09 9.45 5.90
N LEU A 273 -14.02 9.93 7.13
CA LEU A 273 -14.12 9.10 8.34
C LEU A 273 -15.49 8.44 8.43
N ALA A 274 -16.57 9.19 8.19
CA ALA A 274 -17.93 8.65 8.15
C ALA A 274 -18.04 7.51 7.12
N ARG A 275 -17.55 7.74 5.90
CA ARG A 275 -17.56 6.71 4.86
C ARG A 275 -16.72 5.49 5.23
N CYS A 276 -15.53 5.69 5.78
CA CYS A 276 -14.69 4.57 6.18
C CYS A 276 -15.32 3.77 7.33
N ARG A 277 -16.03 4.43 8.25
CA ARG A 277 -16.82 3.74 9.29
C ARG A 277 -17.94 2.89 8.69
N GLU A 278 -18.70 3.41 7.73
CA GLU A 278 -19.71 2.63 6.99
C GLU A 278 -19.10 1.40 6.32
N ILE A 279 -17.98 1.59 5.61
CA ILE A 279 -17.25 0.48 4.97
C ILE A 279 -16.86 -0.58 5.99
N PHE A 280 -16.37 -0.17 7.16
CA PHE A 280 -15.90 -1.12 8.17
C PHE A 280 -17.07 -1.79 8.91
N ALA A 281 -18.20 -1.10 9.08
CA ALA A 281 -19.44 -1.69 9.58
C ALA A 281 -20.00 -2.73 8.58
N ASP A 282 -20.02 -2.42 7.29
CA ASP A 282 -20.43 -3.35 6.22
C ASP A 282 -19.57 -4.63 6.19
N LEU A 283 -18.30 -4.52 6.61
CA LEU A 283 -17.37 -5.63 6.73
C LEU A 283 -17.48 -6.39 8.07
N GLY A 284 -18.38 -5.98 8.96
CA GLY A 284 -18.52 -6.55 10.30
C GLY A 284 -17.28 -6.31 11.18
N LEU A 285 -16.49 -5.28 10.88
CA LEU A 285 -15.29 -4.91 11.64
C LEU A 285 -15.63 -3.98 12.82
N LEU A 286 -16.73 -3.24 12.73
CA LEU A 286 -17.24 -2.36 13.77
C LEU A 286 -18.60 -2.87 14.27
N VAL A 287 -18.89 -2.63 15.56
CA VAL A 287 -20.23 -2.78 16.13
C VAL A 287 -20.98 -1.45 15.94
N GLU A 288 -22.25 -1.50 15.54
CA GLU A 288 -23.13 -0.32 15.45
C GLU A 288 -23.31 0.39 16.79
#